data_AF-A0A960W2F0-F1
#
_entry.id   AF-A0A960W2F0-F1
#
_cell.length_a   1.000
_cell.length_b   1.000
_cell.length_c   1.000
_cell.angle_alpha   90.00
_cell.angle_beta   90.00
_cell.angle_gamma   90.00
#
_symmetry.space_group_name_H-M   'P 1'
#
loop_
_entity.id
_entity.type
_entity.pdbx_description
1 polymer ?
#
loop_
_entity_poly.entity_id
_entity_poly.type
_entity_poly.pdbx_seq_one_letter_code
_entity_poly.pdbx_strand_id
1 'polypeptide(L)'
;MHFSFSIKLNSLKTVLTSTVILIIVLLTFILTFVSYFSAYDAIEKSYINQMQNFNSEFNRELDSIYQNNKSLLSFLSKNKEFIDGLQSKNFEIAQKNLENFFKDVGGFENVFISTPEEDSMILVDGIGKKSVGIRWGKIPD
;
A
#
# COMPACT_ATOMS: atom_id res chain seq x y z
N MET A 1 -20.52 4.31 60.00
CA MET A 1 -21.52 3.33 59.50
C MET A 1 -20.77 2.02 59.28
N HIS A 2 -20.69 1.18 60.31
CA HIS A 2 -19.92 -0.07 60.29
C HIS A 2 -20.82 -1.20 59.76
N PHE A 3 -20.61 -1.66 58.53
CA PHE A 3 -21.23 -2.88 58.04
C PHE A 3 -20.48 -4.08 58.61
N SER A 4 -20.93 -4.57 59.77
CA SER A 4 -20.48 -5.85 60.32
C SER A 4 -21.30 -6.98 59.69
N PHE A 5 -20.77 -7.62 58.66
CA PHE A 5 -21.37 -8.82 58.07
C PHE A 5 -21.01 -10.05 58.91
N SER A 6 -21.76 -10.29 60.00
CA SER A 6 -21.57 -11.45 60.87
C SER A 6 -22.31 -12.67 60.30
N ILE A 7 -21.62 -13.48 59.48
CA ILE A 7 -22.15 -14.76 58.97
C ILE A 7 -22.11 -15.79 60.12
N LYS A 8 -23.25 -16.15 60.70
CA LYS A 8 -23.36 -17.30 61.62
C LYS A 8 -23.37 -18.61 60.81
N LEU A 9 -22.22 -19.24 60.64
CA LEU A 9 -22.04 -20.53 59.95
C LEU A 9 -22.42 -21.71 60.87
N ASN A 10 -23.71 -21.88 61.17
CA ASN A 10 -24.18 -22.96 62.05
C ASN A 10 -24.74 -24.19 61.30
N SER A 11 -24.65 -24.23 59.96
CA SER A 11 -25.17 -25.34 59.14
C SER A 11 -24.16 -25.78 58.09
N LEU A 12 -23.90 -27.10 58.03
CA LEU A 12 -23.00 -27.74 57.06
C LEU A 12 -23.33 -27.36 55.60
N LYS A 13 -24.63 -27.18 55.30
CA LYS A 13 -25.11 -26.77 53.98
C LYS A 13 -24.60 -25.37 53.60
N THR A 14 -24.59 -24.43 54.54
CA THR A 14 -24.14 -23.05 54.29
C THR A 14 -22.64 -22.97 54.04
N VAL A 15 -21.84 -23.75 54.78
CA VAL A 15 -20.39 -23.83 54.56
C VAL A 15 -20.10 -24.44 53.18
N LEU A 16 -20.75 -25.55 52.84
CA LEU A 16 -20.56 -26.22 51.55
C LEU A 16 -20.92 -25.31 50.37
N THR A 17 -22.09 -24.65 50.41
CA THR A 17 -22.52 -23.73 49.36
C THR A 17 -21.59 -22.52 49.23
N SER A 18 -21.12 -21.96 50.34
CA SER A 18 -20.17 -20.83 50.30
C SER A 18 -18.85 -21.22 49.67
N THR A 19 -18.34 -22.42 49.96
CA THR A 19 -17.10 -22.93 49.35
C THR A 19 -17.27 -23.15 47.85
N VAL A 20 -18.40 -23.71 47.42
CA VAL A 20 -18.69 -23.90 45.99
C VAL A 20 -18.79 -22.57 45.26
N ILE A 21 -19.46 -21.57 45.83
CA ILE A 21 -19.53 -20.22 45.26
C ILE A 21 -18.13 -19.61 45.13
N LEU A 22 -17.30 -19.74 46.17
CA LEU A 22 -15.92 -19.23 46.15
C LEU A 22 -15.09 -19.88 45.04
N ILE A 23 -15.19 -21.20 44.88
CA ILE A 23 -14.51 -21.94 43.82
C ILE A 23 -14.97 -21.46 42.44
N ILE A 24 -16.29 -21.31 42.23
CA ILE A 24 -16.84 -20.84 40.96
C ILE A 24 -16.31 -19.44 40.64
N VAL A 25 -16.36 -18.50 41.60
CA VAL A 25 -15.86 -17.13 41.41
C VAL A 25 -14.38 -17.13 41.06
N LEU A 26 -13.58 -17.94 41.75
CA LEU A 26 -12.13 -18.02 41.51
C LEU A 26 -11.82 -18.61 40.14
N LEU A 27 -12.54 -19.66 39.72
CA LEU A 27 -12.40 -20.25 38.39
C LEU A 27 -12.82 -19.28 37.29
N THR A 28 -13.93 -18.56 37.47
CA THR A 28 -14.37 -17.53 36.52
C THR A 28 -13.32 -16.43 36.39
N PHE A 29 -12.75 -15.95 37.51
CA PHE A 29 -11.72 -14.93 37.48
C PHE A 29 -10.47 -15.39 36.71
N ILE A 30 -9.98 -16.60 37.01
CA ILE A 30 -8.81 -17.18 36.32
C ILE A 30 -9.11 -17.32 34.82
N LEU A 31 -10.29 -17.84 34.47
CA LEU A 31 -10.69 -18.01 33.07
C LEU A 31 -10.71 -16.66 32.34
N THR A 32 -11.39 -15.66 32.88
CA THR A 32 -11.46 -14.32 32.26
C THR A 32 -10.07 -13.70 32.11
N PHE A 33 -9.20 -13.85 33.11
CA PHE A 33 -7.85 -13.32 33.07
C PHE A 33 -7.02 -13.99 31.96
N VAL A 34 -7.00 -15.33 31.91
CA VAL A 34 -6.27 -16.07 30.88
C VAL A 34 -6.83 -15.79 29.49
N SER A 35 -8.16 -15.76 29.36
CA SER A 35 -8.82 -15.42 28.10
C SER A 35 -8.46 -14.02 27.63
N TYR A 36 -8.38 -13.04 28.53
CA TYR A 36 -8.00 -11.67 28.19
C TYR A 36 -6.56 -11.60 27.65
N PHE A 37 -5.59 -12.20 28.35
CA PHE A 37 -4.19 -12.21 27.90
C PHE A 37 -4.01 -12.96 26.59
N SER A 38 -4.65 -14.12 26.44
CA SER A 38 -4.59 -14.91 25.20
C SER A 38 -5.22 -14.18 24.03
N ALA A 39 -6.38 -13.55 24.23
CA ALA A 39 -7.05 -12.77 23.19
C ALA A 39 -6.21 -11.55 22.78
N TYR A 40 -5.59 -10.85 23.74
CA TYR A 40 -4.74 -9.71 23.45
C TYR A 40 -3.54 -10.10 22.59
N ASP A 41 -2.78 -11.12 22.99
CA ASP A 41 -1.61 -11.61 22.24
C ASP A 41 -2.01 -12.14 20.85
N ALA A 42 -3.14 -12.83 20.73
CA ALA A 42 -3.65 -13.30 19.45
C ALA A 42 -4.05 -12.14 18.52
N ILE A 43 -4.69 -11.10 19.05
CA ILE A 43 -5.07 -9.91 18.28
C ILE A 43 -3.83 -9.15 17.82
N GLU A 44 -2.87 -8.92 18.71
CA GLU A 44 -1.62 -8.23 18.39
C GLU A 44 -0.86 -8.96 17.28
N LYS A 45 -0.67 -10.28 17.43
CA LYS A 45 -0.01 -11.12 16.41
C LYS A 45 -0.76 -11.11 15.09
N SER A 46 -2.09 -11.20 15.12
CA SER A 46 -2.91 -11.14 13.90
C SER A 46 -2.76 -9.79 13.21
N TYR A 47 -2.79 -8.70 13.96
CA TYR A 47 -2.64 -7.35 13.43
C TYR A 47 -1.25 -7.14 12.81
N ILE A 48 -0.18 -7.51 13.52
CA ILE A 48 1.19 -7.40 13.00
C ILE A 48 1.35 -8.23 11.73
N ASN A 49 0.86 -9.47 11.72
CA ASN A 49 0.91 -10.34 10.54
C ASN A 49 0.15 -9.74 9.37
N GLN A 50 -1.05 -9.20 9.60
CA GLN A 50 -1.82 -8.51 8.55
C GLN A 50 -1.07 -7.30 8.00
N MET A 51 -0.41 -6.51 8.85
CA MET A 51 0.40 -5.37 8.41
C MET A 51 1.64 -5.78 7.63
N GLN A 52 2.30 -6.85 8.03
CA GLN A 52 3.44 -7.40 7.29
C GLN A 52 3.01 -7.92 5.91
N ASN A 53 1.89 -8.65 5.84
CA ASN A 53 1.36 -9.16 4.58
C ASN A 53 0.91 -8.02 3.68
N PHE A 54 0.20 -7.03 4.21
CA PHE A 54 -0.18 -5.83 3.47
C PHE A 54 1.03 -5.10 2.90
N ASN A 55 2.07 -4.86 3.71
CA ASN A 55 3.29 -4.19 3.24
C ASN A 55 4.01 -5.02 2.15
N SER A 56 4.05 -6.33 2.31
CA SER A 56 4.64 -7.24 1.31
C SER A 56 3.86 -7.20 -0.02
N GLU A 57 2.53 -7.28 0.04
CA GLU A 57 1.66 -7.20 -1.12
C GLU A 57 1.77 -5.83 -1.80
N PHE A 58 1.78 -4.76 -1.02
CA PHE A 58 1.94 -3.39 -1.51
C PHE A 58 3.28 -3.20 -2.22
N ASN A 59 4.38 -3.67 -1.64
CA ASN A 59 5.70 -3.61 -2.28
C ASN A 59 5.74 -4.41 -3.58
N ARG A 60 5.12 -5.60 -3.61
CA ARG A 60 5.03 -6.42 -4.81
C ARG A 60 4.20 -5.72 -5.90
N GLU A 61 3.11 -5.07 -5.53
CA GLU A 61 2.28 -4.32 -6.46
C GLU A 61 3.03 -3.12 -7.03
N LEU A 62 3.76 -2.38 -6.18
CA LEU A 62 4.63 -1.30 -6.64
C LEU A 62 5.69 -1.79 -7.62
N ASP A 63 6.42 -2.86 -7.30
CA ASP A 63 7.41 -3.43 -8.21
C ASP A 63 6.76 -3.87 -9.54
N SER A 64 5.60 -4.53 -9.48
CA SER A 64 4.82 -4.92 -10.66
C SER A 64 4.48 -3.71 -11.53
N ILE A 65 3.99 -2.61 -10.95
CA ILE A 65 3.71 -1.36 -11.66
C ILE A 65 4.99 -0.82 -12.32
N TYR A 66 6.11 -0.77 -11.59
CA TYR A 66 7.38 -0.31 -12.14
C TYR A 66 7.87 -1.18 -13.29
N GLN A 67 7.83 -2.51 -13.16
CA GLN A 67 8.25 -3.43 -14.22
C GLN A 67 7.34 -3.33 -15.44
N ASN A 68 6.02 -3.19 -15.25
CA ASN A 68 5.06 -3.02 -16.33
C ASN A 68 5.33 -1.71 -17.09
N ASN A 69 5.51 -0.60 -16.37
CA ASN A 69 5.85 0.70 -16.95
C ASN A 69 7.17 0.64 -17.71
N LYS A 70 8.19 0.00 -17.14
CA LYS A 70 9.50 -0.19 -17.78
C LYS A 70 9.39 -1.05 -19.05
N SER A 71 8.64 -2.14 -19.02
CA SER A 71 8.42 -3.01 -20.17
C SER A 71 7.73 -2.27 -21.31
N LEU A 72 6.69 -1.50 -20.97
CA LEU A 72 5.94 -0.70 -21.91
C LEU A 72 6.80 0.41 -22.54
N LEU A 73 7.55 1.17 -21.74
CA LEU A 73 8.48 2.18 -22.26
C LEU A 73 9.60 1.54 -23.08
N SER A 74 10.09 0.36 -22.71
CA SER A 74 11.05 -0.40 -23.52
C SER A 74 10.45 -0.89 -24.84
N PHE A 75 9.15 -1.17 -24.91
CA PHE A 75 8.49 -1.51 -26.15
C PHE A 75 8.39 -0.27 -27.05
N LEU A 76 7.96 0.86 -26.48
CA LEU A 76 7.87 2.14 -27.19
C LEU A 76 9.25 2.57 -27.73
N SER A 77 10.30 2.47 -26.93
CA SER A 77 11.66 2.87 -27.33
C SER A 77 12.25 2.01 -28.45
N LYS A 78 11.69 0.83 -28.70
CA LYS A 78 12.11 -0.09 -29.78
C LYS A 78 11.18 -0.02 -30.99
N ASN A 79 10.10 0.76 -30.93
CA ASN A 79 9.17 0.89 -32.03
C ASN A 79 9.86 1.60 -33.21
N LYS A 80 9.95 0.91 -34.34
CA LYS A 80 10.67 1.39 -35.52
C LYS A 80 10.04 2.64 -36.13
N GLU A 81 8.71 2.74 -36.19
CA GLU A 81 8.04 3.95 -36.72
C GLU A 81 8.36 5.18 -35.87
N PHE A 82 8.51 4.95 -34.57
CA PHE A 82 8.86 5.97 -33.60
C PHE A 82 10.31 6.45 -33.80
N ILE A 83 11.24 5.51 -33.94
CA ILE A 83 12.66 5.80 -34.20
C ILE A 83 12.84 6.49 -35.56
N ASP A 84 12.20 5.97 -36.61
CA ASP A 84 12.31 6.48 -37.98
C ASP A 84 11.73 7.91 -38.07
N GLY A 85 10.62 8.20 -37.39
CA GLY A 85 10.04 9.55 -37.30
C GLY A 85 10.98 10.56 -36.62
N LEU A 86 11.69 10.14 -35.57
CA LEU A 86 12.66 10.98 -34.88
C LEU A 86 13.93 11.20 -35.73
N GLN A 87 14.47 10.15 -36.35
CA GLN A 87 15.67 10.22 -37.18
C GLN A 87 15.44 11.06 -38.44
N SER A 88 14.26 10.95 -39.06
CA SER A 88 13.85 11.75 -40.22
C SER A 88 13.46 13.18 -39.87
N LYS A 89 13.49 13.56 -38.58
CA LYS A 89 13.00 14.85 -38.06
C LYS A 89 11.54 15.13 -38.41
N ASN A 90 10.76 14.08 -38.72
CA ASN A 90 9.33 14.17 -38.94
C ASN A 90 8.59 13.99 -37.60
N PHE A 91 8.60 15.07 -36.82
CA PHE A 91 8.00 15.06 -35.48
C PHE A 91 6.47 14.98 -35.49
N GLU A 92 5.80 15.22 -36.62
CA GLU A 92 4.33 15.09 -36.69
C GLU A 92 3.87 13.63 -36.55
N ILE A 93 4.58 12.71 -37.20
CA ILE A 93 4.29 11.28 -37.10
C ILE A 93 4.59 10.78 -35.68
N ALA A 94 5.77 11.16 -35.15
CA ALA A 94 6.17 10.80 -33.79
C ALA A 94 5.19 11.33 -32.75
N GLN A 95 4.73 12.59 -32.90
CA GLN A 95 3.74 13.20 -32.02
C GLN A 95 2.42 12.43 -32.03
N LYS A 96 1.86 12.15 -33.21
CA LYS A 96 0.57 11.45 -33.31
C LYS A 96 0.64 10.05 -32.69
N ASN A 97 1.74 9.34 -32.93
CA ASN A 97 1.97 8.02 -32.35
C ASN A 97 2.10 8.07 -30.83
N LEU A 98 2.79 9.09 -30.30
CA LEU A 98 2.96 9.28 -28.86
C LEU A 98 1.65 9.67 -28.17
N GLU A 99 0.84 10.53 -28.78
CA GLU A 99 -0.49 10.89 -28.29
C GLU A 99 -1.44 9.67 -28.24
N ASN A 100 -1.39 8.81 -29.26
CA ASN A 100 -2.19 7.59 -29.27
C ASN A 100 -1.72 6.62 -28.17
N PHE A 101 -0.41 6.40 -28.07
CA PHE A 101 0.17 5.60 -26.98
C PHE A 101 -0.23 6.14 -25.60
N PHE A 102 -0.14 7.45 -25.40
CA PHE A 102 -0.52 8.09 -24.14
C PHE A 102 -2.01 7.86 -23.79
N LYS A 103 -2.90 7.98 -24.78
CA LYS A 103 -4.34 7.72 -24.62
C LYS A 103 -4.65 6.27 -24.30
N ASP A 104 -3.96 5.33 -24.94
CA ASP A 104 -4.22 3.89 -24.81
C ASP A 104 -3.72 3.33 -23.48
N VAL A 105 -2.60 3.85 -22.98
CA VAL A 105 -1.93 3.33 -21.79
C VAL A 105 -2.52 3.90 -20.51
N GLY A 106 -2.83 5.21 -20.47
CA GLY A 106 -3.27 5.89 -19.26
C GLY A 106 -2.24 5.86 -18.12
N GLY A 107 -2.58 6.43 -16.96
CA GLY A 107 -1.77 6.33 -15.74
C GLY A 107 -0.51 7.22 -15.66
N PHE A 108 -0.02 7.73 -16.78
CA PHE A 108 1.05 8.74 -16.80
C PHE A 108 0.47 10.16 -16.82
N GLU A 109 1.12 11.10 -16.14
CA GLU A 109 0.82 12.53 -16.28
C GLU A 109 1.20 13.05 -17.68
N ASN A 110 2.35 12.59 -18.18
CA ASN A 110 2.83 12.84 -19.53
C ASN A 110 3.82 11.75 -19.94
N VAL A 111 3.96 11.51 -21.25
CA VAL A 111 5.03 10.71 -21.86
C VAL A 111 5.64 11.58 -22.94
N PHE A 112 6.95 11.78 -22.93
CA PHE A 112 7.62 12.69 -23.85
C PHE A 112 8.98 12.15 -24.29
N ILE A 113 9.50 12.73 -25.37
CA ILE A 113 10.87 12.48 -25.83
C ILE A 113 11.60 13.81 -25.79
N SER A 114 12.81 13.79 -25.25
CA SER A 114 13.67 14.94 -25.22
C SER A 114 15.01 14.70 -25.91
N THR A 115 15.71 15.78 -26.20
CA THR A 115 17.11 15.75 -26.61
C THR A 115 18.00 15.17 -25.51
N PRO A 116 19.15 14.56 -25.84
CA PRO A 116 20.03 13.92 -24.87
C PRO A 116 21.00 14.89 -24.16
N GLU A 117 20.90 16.20 -24.41
CA GLU A 117 21.75 17.20 -23.75
C GLU A 117 21.34 17.46 -22.29
N GLU A 118 22.27 17.99 -21.49
CA GLU A 118 22.07 18.28 -20.06
C GLU A 118 20.84 19.15 -19.79
N ASP A 119 20.57 20.16 -20.62
CA ASP A 119 19.34 20.94 -20.54
C ASP A 119 18.30 20.41 -21.54
N SER A 120 17.88 19.15 -21.34
CA SER A 120 17.08 18.41 -22.31
C SER A 120 15.81 19.16 -22.73
N MET A 121 15.59 19.31 -24.04
CA MET A 121 14.38 19.93 -24.61
C MET A 121 13.39 18.85 -25.05
N ILE A 122 12.11 19.02 -24.70
CA ILE A 122 11.03 18.16 -25.16
C ILE A 122 10.75 18.41 -26.66
N LEU A 123 10.88 17.36 -27.47
CA LEU A 123 10.65 17.39 -28.92
C LEU A 123 9.21 16.99 -29.28
N VAL A 124 8.67 15.99 -28.59
CA VAL A 124 7.30 15.49 -28.74
C VAL A 124 6.77 15.07 -27.37
N ASP A 125 5.46 15.18 -27.17
CA ASP A 125 4.77 14.79 -25.94
C ASP A 125 3.49 13.99 -26.22
N GLY A 126 2.93 13.35 -25.20
CA GLY A 126 1.69 12.59 -25.28
C GLY A 126 0.43 13.44 -25.10
N ILE A 127 0.58 14.68 -24.63
CA ILE A 127 -0.53 15.54 -24.17
C ILE A 127 -0.96 16.61 -25.18
N GLY A 128 -0.54 16.48 -26.44
CA GLY A 128 -1.01 17.34 -27.53
C GLY A 128 -0.18 18.61 -27.72
N LYS A 129 1.14 18.49 -27.73
CA LYS A 129 2.16 19.53 -27.92
C LYS A 129 2.20 20.62 -26.85
N LYS A 130 1.66 20.36 -25.65
CA LYS A 130 1.63 21.35 -24.56
C LYS A 130 2.97 21.55 -23.88
N SER A 131 3.86 20.55 -23.96
CA SER A 131 5.19 20.56 -23.34
C SER A 131 6.32 20.71 -24.34
N VAL A 132 6.02 20.68 -25.64
CA VAL A 132 7.03 20.75 -26.70
C VAL A 132 7.78 22.09 -26.63
N GLY A 133 9.10 22.03 -26.64
CA GLY A 133 10.00 23.18 -26.49
C GLY A 133 10.37 23.52 -25.04
N ILE A 134 9.72 22.93 -24.03
CA ILE A 134 10.13 23.09 -22.63
C ILE A 134 11.47 22.37 -22.43
N ARG A 135 12.37 23.01 -21.68
CA ARG A 135 13.62 22.41 -21.20
C ARG A 135 13.49 22.00 -19.73
N TRP A 136 13.95 20.81 -19.37
CA TRP A 136 13.71 20.22 -18.05
C TRP A 136 14.95 19.62 -17.38
N GLY A 137 16.11 19.67 -18.03
CA GLY A 137 17.32 19.03 -17.49
C GLY A 137 18.10 19.87 -16.47
N LYS A 138 17.84 21.18 -16.41
CA LYS A 138 18.45 22.12 -15.43
C LYS A 138 17.45 22.63 -14.39
N ILE A 139 16.65 21.74 -13.81
CA ILE A 139 15.81 22.12 -12.66
C ILE A 139 16.76 22.40 -11.49
N PRO A 140 16.78 23.63 -10.94
CA PRO A 140 17.57 23.91 -9.74
C PRO A 140 17.02 23.07 -8.58
N ASP A 141 17.94 22.41 -7.85
CA ASP A 141 17.64 21.72 -6.59
C ASP A 141 16.87 22.60 -5.60
#